data_AF-A0A9X7JHQ9-F1
#
_entry.id   AF-A0A9X7JHQ9-F1
#
_cell.length_a   1.000
_cell.length_b   1.000
_cell.length_c   1.000
_cell.angle_alpha   90.00
_cell.angle_beta   90.00
_cell.angle_gamma   90.00
#
_symmetry.space_group_name_H-M   'P 1'
#
loop_
_entity.id
_entity.type
_entity.pdbx_description
1 polymer ?
#
loop_
_entity_poly.entity_id
_entity_poly.type
_entity_poly.pdbx_seq_one_letter_code
_entity_poly.pdbx_strand_id
1 'polypeptide(L)'
;MADPWLALEFGADPVERIAQIGAAHEAFLAAGTTSGRVREVVARSWERSALLDPETTAPVDLADDALETYRAAHPLARVMPLFRDLLGGIAQDGAHLMAVCDAAGRLLWVEGHPGVLRHAERMNFVPGARW
;
A
#
# COMPACT_ATOMS: atom_id res chain seq x y z
N MET A 1 8.30 12.70 -22.70
CA MET A 1 8.77 12.35 -21.34
C MET A 1 7.72 11.42 -20.77
N ALA A 2 8.09 10.22 -20.34
CA ALA A 2 7.12 9.27 -19.77
C ALA A 2 6.48 9.87 -18.50
N ASP A 3 5.18 9.68 -18.32
CA ASP A 3 4.48 10.15 -17.11
C ASP A 3 5.03 9.38 -15.90
N PRO A 4 5.62 10.05 -14.89
CA PRO A 4 6.17 9.36 -13.72
C PRO A 4 5.12 8.55 -12.95
N TRP A 5 3.83 8.85 -13.12
CA TRP A 5 2.74 8.16 -12.44
C TRP A 5 2.23 6.93 -13.18
N LEU A 6 2.54 6.78 -14.47
CA LEU A 6 2.13 5.62 -15.25
C LEU A 6 3.09 4.44 -15.02
N ALA A 7 2.57 3.34 -14.46
CA ALA A 7 3.38 2.16 -14.16
C ALA A 7 3.72 1.33 -15.41
N LEU A 8 2.81 1.33 -16.39
CA LEU A 8 2.88 0.58 -17.62
C LEU A 8 2.45 1.48 -18.78
N GLU A 9 3.35 1.72 -19.71
CA GLU A 9 3.06 2.47 -20.94
C GLU A 9 2.07 1.69 -21.82
N PHE A 10 1.23 2.40 -22.57
CA PHE A 10 0.28 1.74 -23.45
C PHE A 10 1.00 0.89 -24.50
N GLY A 11 0.60 -0.38 -24.65
CA GLY A 11 1.22 -1.33 -25.57
C GLY A 11 2.49 -2.00 -25.05
N ALA A 12 2.95 -1.69 -23.83
CA ALA A 12 4.02 -2.43 -23.19
C ALA A 12 3.51 -3.80 -22.69
N ASP A 13 4.36 -4.83 -22.77
CA ASP A 13 4.07 -6.15 -22.20
C ASP A 13 4.17 -6.09 -20.66
N PRO A 14 3.06 -6.35 -19.92
CA PRO A 14 3.08 -6.35 -18.47
C PRO A 14 4.05 -7.38 -17.87
N VAL A 15 4.16 -8.57 -18.48
CA VAL A 15 4.99 -9.66 -17.97
C VAL A 15 6.46 -9.31 -18.09
N GLU A 16 6.86 -8.81 -19.26
CA GLU A 16 8.23 -8.32 -19.46
C GLU A 16 8.54 -7.18 -18.49
N ARG A 17 7.60 -6.24 -18.31
CA ARG A 17 7.79 -5.11 -17.42
C ARG A 17 7.96 -5.53 -15.96
N ILE A 18 7.17 -6.50 -15.49
CA ILE A 18 7.30 -7.06 -14.14
C ILE A 18 8.68 -7.72 -13.96
N ALA A 19 9.12 -8.54 -14.93
CA ALA A 19 10.43 -9.19 -14.87
C ALA A 19 11.58 -8.18 -14.83
N GLN A 20 11.51 -7.11 -15.64
CA GLN A 20 12.50 -6.04 -15.64
C GLN A 20 12.56 -5.29 -14.31
N ILE A 21 11.40 -4.97 -13.70
CA ILE A 21 11.34 -4.29 -12.40
C ILE A 21 11.89 -5.21 -11.31
N GLY A 22 11.54 -6.51 -11.33
CA GLY A 22 12.06 -7.50 -10.39
C GLY A 22 13.59 -7.60 -10.44
N ALA A 23 14.16 -7.77 -11.64
CA ALA A 23 15.62 -7.82 -11.81
C ALA A 23 16.31 -6.52 -11.36
N ALA A 24 15.69 -5.35 -11.60
CA ALA A 24 16.21 -4.08 -11.13
C ALA A 24 16.17 -3.95 -9.58
N HIS A 25 15.13 -4.48 -8.93
CA HIS A 25 15.03 -4.51 -7.48
C HIS A 25 16.06 -5.45 -6.86
N GLU A 26 16.26 -6.65 -7.42
CA GLU A 26 17.30 -7.58 -6.98
C GLU A 26 18.70 -6.98 -7.08
N ALA A 27 19.01 -6.33 -8.21
CA ALA A 27 20.28 -5.63 -8.39
C ALA A 27 20.45 -4.48 -7.39
N PHE A 28 19.37 -3.75 -7.09
CA PHE A 28 19.38 -2.70 -6.06
C PHE A 28 19.67 -3.28 -4.67
N LEU A 29 19.02 -4.38 -4.28
CA LEU A 29 19.27 -5.03 -2.99
C LEU A 29 20.71 -5.59 -2.89
N ALA A 30 21.26 -6.10 -3.99
CA ALA A 30 22.59 -6.69 -4.01
C ALA A 30 23.74 -5.67 -4.07
N ALA A 31 23.57 -4.57 -4.82
CA ALA A 31 24.66 -3.64 -5.15
C ALA A 31 24.37 -2.17 -4.80
N GLY A 32 23.18 -1.84 -4.30
CA GLY A 32 22.77 -0.47 -3.97
C GLY A 32 22.53 0.43 -5.18
N THR A 33 22.54 -0.12 -6.41
CA THR A 33 22.42 0.66 -7.64
C THR A 33 21.01 0.60 -8.21
N THR A 34 20.39 1.75 -8.42
CA THR A 34 19.12 1.86 -9.15
C THR A 34 19.40 1.95 -10.66
N SER A 35 18.80 1.07 -11.45
CA SER A 35 18.96 1.13 -12.92
C SER A 35 18.07 2.23 -13.50
N GLY A 36 18.52 2.89 -14.59
CA GLY A 36 17.72 3.88 -15.32
C GLY A 36 16.45 3.36 -16.00
N ARG A 37 16.07 2.09 -15.76
CA ARG A 37 14.86 1.44 -16.28
C ARG A 37 13.68 1.49 -15.29
N VAL A 38 13.92 1.98 -14.08
CA VAL A 38 12.89 2.19 -13.04
C VAL A 38 12.51 3.67 -13.00
N ARG A 39 11.24 3.96 -12.72
CA ARG A 39 10.76 5.34 -12.59
C ARG A 39 11.45 6.01 -11.40
N GLU A 40 11.85 7.27 -11.56
CA GLU A 40 12.62 7.99 -10.55
C GLU A 40 11.93 8.03 -9.18
N VAL A 41 10.60 8.19 -9.15
CA VAL A 41 9.81 8.15 -7.91
C VAL A 41 9.95 6.83 -7.15
N VAL A 42 10.03 5.70 -7.88
CA VAL A 42 10.21 4.36 -7.30
C VAL A 42 11.65 4.17 -6.85
N ALA A 43 12.63 4.54 -7.68
CA ALA A 43 14.05 4.47 -7.32
C ALA A 43 14.37 5.25 -6.04
N ARG A 44 13.89 6.50 -5.94
CA ARG A 44 14.01 7.32 -4.73
C ARG A 44 13.29 6.70 -3.53
N SER A 45 12.19 5.97 -3.76
CA SER A 45 11.49 5.26 -2.69
C SER A 45 12.32 4.10 -2.16
N TRP A 46 12.92 3.30 -3.03
CA TRP A 46 13.82 2.21 -2.64
C TRP A 46 15.00 2.70 -1.82
N GLU A 47 15.63 3.81 -2.22
CA GLU A 47 16.74 4.42 -1.48
C GLU A 47 16.34 4.82 -0.05
N ARG A 48 15.13 5.39 0.14
CA ARG A 48 14.63 5.71 1.49
C ARG A 48 14.31 4.45 2.29
N SER A 49 13.71 3.45 1.65
CA SER A 49 13.28 2.22 2.31
C SER A 49 14.44 1.28 2.64
N ALA A 50 15.57 1.36 1.96
CA ALA A 50 16.76 0.52 2.23
C ALA A 50 17.36 0.74 3.62
N LEU A 51 16.99 1.82 4.31
CA LEU A 51 17.38 2.10 5.69
C LEU A 51 16.48 1.41 6.72
N LEU A 52 15.39 0.77 6.28
CA LEU A 52 14.41 0.12 7.14
C LEU A 52 14.63 -1.39 7.13
N ASP A 53 14.36 -2.03 8.27
CA ASP A 53 14.31 -3.48 8.37
C ASP A 53 12.98 -3.99 7.77
N PRO A 54 13.01 -4.82 6.70
CA PRO A 54 11.80 -5.31 6.03
C PRO A 54 10.96 -6.25 6.91
N GLU A 55 11.55 -6.83 7.96
CA GLU A 55 10.86 -7.75 8.86
C GLU A 55 10.18 -7.03 10.04
N THR A 56 10.37 -5.71 10.16
CA THR A 56 9.71 -4.92 11.21
C THR A 56 8.22 -4.74 10.89
N THR A 57 7.37 -5.02 11.88
CA THR A 57 5.92 -4.80 11.76
C THR A 57 5.52 -3.37 12.13
N ALA A 58 4.49 -2.86 11.48
CA ALA A 58 3.99 -1.51 11.74
C ALA A 58 3.45 -1.39 13.18
N PRO A 59 3.75 -0.28 13.91
CA PRO A 59 3.21 -0.07 15.24
C PRO A 59 1.70 0.25 15.17
N VAL A 60 0.97 -0.20 16.20
CA VAL A 60 -0.45 0.14 16.39
C VAL A 60 -0.55 1.32 17.35
N ASP A 61 -0.85 2.51 16.81
CA ASP A 61 -0.91 3.76 17.55
C ASP A 61 -2.26 3.95 18.27
N LEU A 62 -3.35 3.44 17.68
CA LEU A 62 -4.71 3.54 18.22
C LEU A 62 -5.35 2.15 18.23
N ALA A 63 -6.04 1.82 19.33
CA ALA A 63 -6.80 0.58 19.45
C ALA A 63 -8.19 0.86 20.02
N ASP A 64 -9.10 -0.08 19.79
CA ASP A 64 -10.43 -0.15 20.43
C ASP A 64 -11.17 1.19 20.45
N ASP A 65 -11.61 1.64 21.63
CA ASP A 65 -12.42 2.84 21.84
C ASP A 65 -11.72 4.12 21.35
N ALA A 66 -10.39 4.18 21.42
CA ALA A 66 -9.63 5.33 20.95
C ALA A 66 -9.69 5.44 19.43
N LEU A 67 -9.61 4.30 18.73
CA LEU A 67 -9.77 4.25 17.28
C LEU A 67 -11.22 4.60 16.88
N GLU A 68 -12.22 4.08 17.59
CA GLU A 68 -13.61 4.37 17.27
C GLU A 68 -13.96 5.85 17.49
N THR A 69 -13.49 6.44 18.60
CA THR A 69 -13.62 7.87 18.87
C THR A 69 -12.95 8.71 17.77
N TYR A 70 -11.74 8.31 17.36
CA TYR A 70 -11.00 8.99 16.29
C TYR A 70 -11.75 8.92 14.96
N ARG A 71 -12.24 7.74 14.58
CA ARG A 71 -13.05 7.54 13.36
C ARG A 71 -14.31 8.40 13.36
N ALA A 72 -15.07 8.38 14.45
CA ALA A 72 -16.32 9.13 14.56
C ALA A 72 -16.12 10.64 14.37
N ALA A 73 -14.99 11.17 14.84
CA ALA A 73 -14.62 12.57 14.67
C ALA A 73 -13.97 12.88 13.30
N HIS A 74 -13.45 11.88 12.59
CA HIS A 74 -12.65 12.09 11.39
C HIS A 74 -13.51 12.45 10.16
N PRO A 75 -13.13 13.46 9.34
CA PRO A 75 -13.89 13.86 8.16
C PRO A 75 -14.17 12.71 7.17
N LEU A 76 -13.25 11.75 7.06
CA LEU A 76 -13.39 10.61 6.16
C LEU A 76 -14.56 9.68 6.52
N ALA A 77 -15.02 9.66 7.77
CA ALA A 77 -16.16 8.82 8.16
C ALA A 77 -17.43 9.14 7.34
N ARG A 78 -17.59 10.40 6.93
CA ARG A 78 -18.73 10.84 6.10
C ARG A 78 -18.71 10.29 4.68
N VAL A 79 -17.54 9.95 4.15
CA VAL A 79 -17.38 9.43 2.78
C VAL A 79 -17.20 7.92 2.73
N MET A 80 -16.96 7.27 3.88
CA MET A 80 -16.85 5.80 3.94
C MET A 80 -18.02 5.03 3.33
N PRO A 81 -19.30 5.44 3.50
CA PRO A 81 -20.40 4.77 2.80
C PRO A 81 -20.22 4.75 1.29
N LEU A 82 -19.79 5.86 0.68
CA LEU A 82 -19.54 5.95 -0.76
C LEU A 82 -18.39 5.02 -1.19
N PHE A 83 -17.31 4.94 -0.41
CA PHE A 83 -16.21 4.01 -0.72
C PHE A 83 -16.65 2.55 -0.65
N ARG A 84 -17.48 2.18 0.32
CA ARG A 84 -18.06 0.82 0.41
C ARG A 84 -18.97 0.51 -0.77
N ASP A 85 -19.78 1.48 -1.20
CA ASP A 85 -20.67 1.30 -2.36
C ASP A 85 -19.88 1.10 -3.65
N LEU A 86 -18.81 1.90 -3.85
CA LEU A 86 -18.02 1.87 -5.09
C LEU A 86 -17.01 0.72 -5.14
N LEU A 87 -16.36 0.42 -4.02
CA LEU A 87 -15.20 -0.48 -3.97
C LEU A 87 -15.47 -1.76 -3.16
N GLY A 88 -16.50 -1.79 -2.32
CA GLY A 88 -16.77 -2.91 -1.41
C GLY A 88 -16.99 -4.22 -2.15
N GLY A 89 -17.81 -4.22 -3.21
CA GLY A 89 -18.03 -5.43 -4.04
C GLY A 89 -16.75 -5.93 -4.70
N ILE A 90 -15.96 -5.02 -5.27
CA ILE A 90 -14.67 -5.36 -5.91
C ILE A 90 -13.69 -5.93 -4.86
N ALA A 91 -13.64 -5.34 -3.67
CA ALA A 91 -12.77 -5.78 -2.59
C ALA A 91 -13.14 -7.19 -2.12
N GLN A 92 -14.42 -7.48 -1.97
CA GLN A 92 -14.90 -8.79 -1.49
C GLN A 92 -14.76 -9.89 -2.55
N ASP A 93 -15.20 -9.65 -3.78
CA ASP A 93 -15.26 -10.69 -4.80
C ASP A 93 -13.92 -10.89 -5.54
N GLY A 94 -13.07 -9.85 -5.58
CA GLY A 94 -11.82 -9.83 -6.34
C GLY A 94 -10.57 -10.31 -5.60
N ALA A 95 -10.69 -10.86 -4.39
CA ALA A 95 -9.54 -11.11 -3.50
C ALA A 95 -8.66 -9.85 -3.34
N HIS A 96 -9.28 -8.73 -3.01
CA HIS A 96 -8.63 -7.45 -2.78
C HIS A 96 -8.96 -6.93 -1.38
N LEU A 97 -8.27 -5.85 -0.98
CA LEU A 97 -8.65 -5.05 0.18
C LEU A 97 -8.61 -3.57 -0.18
N MET A 98 -9.38 -2.80 0.56
CA MET A 98 -9.39 -1.34 0.57
C MET A 98 -8.87 -0.88 1.92
N ALA A 99 -7.88 0.00 1.89
CA ALA A 99 -7.32 0.63 3.07
C ALA A 99 -7.53 2.15 2.98
N VAL A 100 -8.00 2.75 4.05
CA VAL A 100 -8.19 4.19 4.15
C VAL A 100 -7.40 4.68 5.35
N CYS A 101 -6.45 5.59 5.14
CA CYS A 101 -5.58 6.14 6.18
C CYS A 101 -5.73 7.65 6.34
N ASP A 102 -5.27 8.16 7.48
CA ASP A 102 -5.07 9.59 7.67
C ASP A 102 -3.75 10.08 7.03
N ALA A 103 -3.48 11.39 7.15
CA ALA A 103 -2.30 12.01 6.56
C ALA A 103 -0.96 11.54 7.19
N ALA A 104 -1.00 10.88 8.35
CA ALA A 104 0.18 10.33 9.01
C ALA A 104 0.44 8.87 8.64
N GLY A 105 -0.38 8.28 7.74
CA GLY A 105 -0.29 6.87 7.38
C GLY A 105 -0.99 5.94 8.37
N ARG A 106 -1.79 6.47 9.31
CA ARG A 106 -2.55 5.62 10.23
C ARG A 106 -3.76 5.04 9.53
N LEU A 107 -3.82 3.71 9.43
CA LEU A 107 -4.93 2.98 8.87
C LEU A 107 -6.18 3.22 9.72
N LEU A 108 -7.22 3.82 9.15
CA LEU A 108 -8.49 4.05 9.82
C LEU A 108 -9.48 2.94 9.49
N TRP A 109 -9.54 2.48 8.25
CA TRP A 109 -10.36 1.33 7.85
C TRP A 109 -9.54 0.40 6.96
N VAL A 110 -9.71 -0.90 7.16
CA VAL A 110 -9.17 -1.96 6.30
C VAL A 110 -10.30 -2.96 6.08
N GLU A 111 -10.83 -3.01 4.86
CA GLU A 111 -12.03 -3.77 4.50
C GLU A 111 -11.79 -4.53 3.19
N GLY A 112 -12.30 -5.76 3.06
CA GLY A 112 -12.13 -6.55 1.84
C GLY A 112 -12.24 -8.05 2.06
N HIS A 113 -11.74 -8.81 1.10
CA HIS A 113 -11.86 -10.26 1.10
C HIS A 113 -11.20 -10.88 2.35
N PRO A 114 -11.89 -11.77 3.10
CA PRO A 114 -11.40 -12.28 4.39
C PRO A 114 -10.04 -12.98 4.33
N GLY A 115 -9.75 -13.67 3.22
CA GLY A 115 -8.45 -14.32 3.03
C GLY A 115 -7.29 -13.33 2.89
N VAL A 116 -7.55 -12.16 2.29
CA VAL A 116 -6.54 -11.11 2.12
C VAL A 116 -6.35 -10.33 3.42
N LEU A 117 -7.44 -10.04 4.14
CA LEU A 117 -7.37 -9.41 5.46
C LEU A 117 -6.50 -10.22 6.43
N ARG A 118 -6.71 -11.54 6.52
CA ARG A 118 -5.85 -12.43 7.33
C ARG A 118 -4.38 -12.43 6.90
N HIS A 119 -4.10 -12.16 5.63
CA HIS A 119 -2.72 -12.02 5.16
C HIS A 119 -2.12 -10.69 5.60
N ALA A 120 -2.88 -9.60 5.45
CA ALA A 120 -2.49 -8.25 5.82
C ALA A 120 -2.25 -8.13 7.34
N GLU A 121 -3.05 -8.80 8.16
CA GLU A 121 -2.90 -8.84 9.62
C GLU A 121 -1.50 -9.32 10.06
N ARG A 122 -0.86 -10.23 9.31
CA ARG A 122 0.47 -10.75 9.67
C ARG A 122 1.59 -9.71 9.60
N MET A 123 1.38 -8.61 8.88
CA MET A 123 2.31 -7.48 8.80
C MET A 123 1.85 -6.28 9.65
N ASN A 124 0.80 -6.43 10.47
CA ASN A 124 0.09 -5.34 11.15
C ASN A 124 -0.58 -4.35 10.17
N PHE A 125 -1.02 -4.80 9.00
CA PHE A 125 -1.86 -3.99 8.12
C PHE A 125 -3.32 -4.01 8.62
N VAL A 126 -3.53 -3.41 9.78
CA VAL A 126 -4.77 -3.42 10.54
C VAL A 126 -5.18 -2.00 10.92
N PRO A 127 -6.47 -1.73 11.15
CA PRO A 127 -6.89 -0.42 11.64
C PRO A 127 -6.16 -0.03 12.94
N GLY A 128 -5.74 1.22 13.02
CA GLY A 128 -4.92 1.77 14.09
C GLY A 128 -3.42 1.71 13.86
N ALA A 129 -2.95 0.86 12.93
CA ALA A 129 -1.54 0.75 12.59
C ALA A 129 -1.05 1.95 11.75
N ARG A 130 0.20 2.36 11.94
CA ARG A 130 0.85 3.43 11.17
C ARG A 130 1.83 2.85 10.14
N TRP A 131 1.42 2.93 8.87
CA TRP A 131 2.11 2.38 7.69
C TRP A 131 2.76 3.46 6.83
#